data_AF-A0A8T3N2K2-F1
#
_entry.id   AF-A0A8T3N2K2-F1
#
_cell.length_a   1.000
_cell.length_b   1.000
_cell.length_c   1.000
_cell.angle_alpha   90.00
_cell.angle_beta   90.00
_cell.angle_gamma   90.00
#
_symmetry.space_group_name_H-M   'P 1'
#
loop_
_entity.id
_entity.type
_entity.pdbx_description
1 polymer ?
#
loop_
_entity_poly.entity_id
_entity_poly.type
_entity_poly.pdbx_seq_one_letter_code
_entity_poly.pdbx_strand_id
1 'polypeptide(L)'
;MNHPLSLVCRRGKRFVLGFAGAIAPLSAHAHVKWFSTIADTRASPLTPLEAISSPLFIRVSLIAAVVMLAVALIDGRVSRRTNPLMHLATLLDRRVDDFISPLLRFGVAIYFVAGVWYFHDSPIILTPELKTTAIWVPMLQLAILVTVLFRRTVVMAALGIVVLYAYAVNNYGWFHMLDYPVFIGIA
;
A
#
# COMPACT_ATOMS: atom_id res chain seq x y z
N MET A 1 51.89 4.61 12.29
CA MET A 1 51.67 3.31 12.95
C MET A 1 50.71 3.49 14.11
N ASN A 2 49.70 2.62 14.18
CA ASN A 2 48.73 2.39 15.27
C ASN A 2 47.48 3.28 15.34
N HIS A 3 46.50 2.95 14.50
CA HIS A 3 45.09 2.88 14.93
C HIS A 3 44.89 1.62 15.79
N PRO A 4 43.94 1.62 16.75
CA PRO A 4 42.71 0.90 16.44
C PRO A 4 41.43 1.61 16.84
N LEU A 5 40.46 1.41 15.97
CA LEU A 5 39.06 1.81 16.04
C LEU A 5 38.39 1.14 17.24
N SER A 6 37.87 1.93 18.18
CA SER A 6 36.94 1.45 19.19
C SER A 6 35.57 1.22 18.55
N LEU A 7 35.15 -0.04 18.57
CA LEU A 7 33.83 -0.56 18.20
C LEU A 7 32.70 0.25 18.84
N VAL A 8 31.96 1.00 18.03
CA VAL A 8 30.66 1.56 18.42
C VAL A 8 29.63 0.43 18.35
N CYS A 9 29.51 -0.32 19.45
CA CYS A 9 28.31 -1.09 19.75
C CYS A 9 27.27 -0.12 20.31
N ARG A 10 26.25 0.26 19.52
CA ARG A 10 25.08 0.97 20.04
C ARG A 10 23.78 0.27 19.64
N ARG A 11 23.57 -0.87 20.32
CA ARG A 11 22.34 -1.27 21.03
C ARG A 11 21.07 -0.53 20.57
N GLY A 12 20.25 -1.25 19.79
CA GLY A 12 18.90 -0.83 19.43
C GLY A 12 18.09 -0.45 20.66
N LYS A 13 17.52 0.76 20.62
CA LYS A 13 16.49 1.19 21.57
C LYS A 13 15.15 1.13 20.87
N ARG A 14 14.33 0.22 21.39
CA ARG A 14 12.95 -0.06 21.06
C ARG A 14 12.14 1.24 21.05
N PHE A 15 11.61 1.62 19.89
CA PHE A 15 10.53 2.59 19.80
C PHE A 15 9.22 1.80 19.76
N VAL A 16 8.70 1.50 20.95
CA VAL A 16 7.31 1.05 21.11
C VAL A 16 6.64 2.13 21.94
N LEU A 17 6.21 3.20 21.27
CA LEU A 17 5.24 4.10 21.86
C LEU A 17 3.88 3.43 21.73
N GLY A 18 3.33 3.03 22.87
CA GLY A 18 2.02 2.40 22.97
C GLY A 18 0.93 3.37 22.56
N PHE A 19 0.15 2.99 21.55
CA PHE A 19 -1.13 3.62 21.23
C PHE A 19 -2.23 2.80 21.91
N ALA A 20 -2.37 2.93 23.23
CA ALA A 20 -3.48 2.34 23.99
C ALA A 20 -4.63 3.36 24.06
N GLY A 21 -5.22 3.66 22.90
CA GLY A 21 -6.52 4.31 22.84
C GLY A 21 -7.60 3.23 22.90
N ALA A 22 -8.33 3.18 24.01
CA ALA A 22 -9.48 2.29 24.16
C ALA A 22 -10.58 2.70 23.17
N ILE A 23 -10.65 2.03 22.03
CA ILE A 23 -11.78 2.11 21.12
C ILE A 23 -12.78 1.08 21.64
N ALA A 24 -13.80 1.54 22.37
CA ALA A 24 -15.00 0.74 22.56
C ALA A 24 -15.57 0.45 21.16
N PRO A 25 -15.79 -0.83 20.78
CA PRO A 25 -16.39 -1.13 19.49
C PRO A 25 -17.84 -0.64 19.52
N LEU A 26 -18.09 0.49 18.87
CA LEU A 26 -19.44 0.85 18.45
C LEU A 26 -19.97 -0.27 17.57
N SER A 27 -21.25 -0.61 17.71
CA SER A 27 -21.91 -1.65 16.91
C SER A 27 -21.70 -1.40 15.42
N ALA A 28 -20.75 -2.12 14.83
CA ALA A 28 -20.47 -2.07 13.41
C ALA A 28 -21.56 -2.88 12.69
N HIS A 29 -22.59 -2.19 12.20
CA HIS A 29 -23.56 -2.74 11.24
C HIS A 29 -22.97 -2.79 9.82
N ALA A 30 -21.73 -3.27 9.66
CA ALA A 30 -21.11 -3.46 8.35
C ALA A 30 -21.42 -4.88 7.86
N HIS A 31 -22.67 -5.11 7.50
CA HIS A 31 -23.14 -6.39 6.98
C HIS A 31 -23.26 -6.33 5.45
N VAL A 32 -22.15 -6.17 4.74
CA VAL A 32 -22.14 -6.44 3.29
C VAL A 32 -20.86 -7.16 2.89
N LYS A 33 -21.01 -8.44 2.54
CA LYS A 33 -19.92 -9.30 2.07
C LYS A 33 -19.94 -9.30 0.54
N TRP A 34 -19.15 -8.42 -0.08
CA TRP A 34 -19.18 -8.16 -1.53
C TRP A 34 -18.50 -9.23 -2.40
N PHE A 35 -17.94 -10.30 -1.83
CA PHE A 35 -17.04 -11.22 -2.55
C PHE A 35 -17.51 -12.67 -2.67
N SER A 36 -18.81 -12.97 -2.51
CA SER A 36 -19.28 -14.34 -2.73
C SER A 36 -20.68 -14.38 -3.31
N THR A 37 -20.78 -14.82 -4.57
CA THR A 37 -22.04 -15.22 -5.22
C THR A 37 -22.63 -16.52 -4.65
N ILE A 38 -21.90 -17.20 -3.77
CA ILE A 38 -22.24 -18.51 -3.18
C ILE A 38 -22.45 -18.40 -1.65
N ALA A 39 -22.32 -17.20 -1.06
CA ALA A 39 -22.50 -17.04 0.38
C ALA A 39 -23.99 -16.98 0.69
N ASP A 40 -24.46 -17.91 1.50
CA ASP A 40 -25.81 -17.90 2.04
C ASP A 40 -26.01 -16.63 2.89
N THR A 41 -26.79 -15.69 2.38
CA THR A 41 -27.13 -14.43 3.06
C THR A 41 -28.08 -14.63 4.23
N ARG A 42 -28.63 -15.84 4.40
CA ARG A 42 -29.47 -16.22 5.55
C ARG A 42 -28.66 -16.83 6.70
N ALA A 43 -27.40 -17.19 6.46
CA ALA A 43 -26.52 -17.67 7.52
C ALA A 43 -26.20 -16.50 8.48
N SER A 44 -26.35 -16.74 9.78
CA SER A 44 -25.97 -15.74 10.78
C SER A 44 -24.47 -15.46 10.70
N PRO A 45 -24.05 -14.18 10.78
CA PRO A 45 -22.63 -13.84 10.76
C PRO A 45 -21.92 -14.52 11.94
N LEU A 46 -20.83 -15.23 11.64
CA LEU A 46 -19.96 -15.79 12.67
C LEU A 46 -19.40 -14.64 13.51
N THR A 47 -19.42 -14.81 14.84
CA THR A 47 -18.73 -13.86 15.70
C THR A 47 -17.22 -13.92 15.45
N PRO A 48 -16.45 -12.83 15.70
CA PRO A 48 -15.01 -12.83 15.48
C PRO A 48 -14.29 -13.98 16.21
N LEU A 49 -14.76 -14.32 17.41
CA LEU A 49 -14.19 -15.39 18.22
C LEU A 49 -14.44 -16.77 17.60
N GLU A 50 -15.64 -17.02 17.07
CA GLU A 50 -15.96 -18.27 16.36
C GLU A 50 -15.17 -18.39 15.06
N ALA A 51 -15.00 -17.29 14.32
CA ALA A 51 -14.24 -17.28 13.08
C ALA A 51 -12.75 -17.63 13.32
N ILE A 52 -12.11 -17.00 14.31
CA ILE A 52 -10.70 -17.23 14.65
C ILE A 52 -10.49 -18.61 15.28
N SER A 53 -11.48 -19.11 16.04
CA SER A 53 -11.43 -20.45 16.63
C SER A 53 -11.77 -21.56 15.62
N SER A 54 -12.19 -21.21 14.41
CA SER A 54 -12.59 -22.21 13.42
C SER A 54 -11.40 -23.08 12.99
N PRO A 55 -11.56 -24.41 12.85
CA PRO A 55 -10.47 -25.30 12.45
C PRO A 55 -9.85 -24.97 11.09
N LEU A 56 -10.63 -24.34 10.19
CA LEU A 56 -10.12 -23.88 8.91
C LEU A 56 -9.21 -22.66 9.08
N PHE A 57 -9.67 -21.64 9.82
CA PHE A 57 -8.87 -20.44 10.08
C PHE A 57 -7.55 -20.80 10.75
N ILE A 58 -7.56 -21.65 11.76
CA ILE A 58 -6.35 -22.10 12.47
C ILE A 58 -5.41 -22.82 11.51
N ARG A 59 -5.90 -23.77 10.69
CA ARG A 59 -5.05 -24.51 9.73
C ARG A 59 -4.40 -23.57 8.71
N VAL A 60 -5.17 -22.68 8.09
CA VAL A 60 -4.65 -21.73 7.09
C VAL A 60 -3.67 -20.76 7.73
N SER A 61 -3.98 -20.25 8.93
CA SER A 61 -3.11 -19.31 9.65
C SER A 61 -1.79 -19.98 10.07
N LEU A 62 -1.83 -21.23 10.53
CA LEU A 62 -0.62 -21.99 10.86
C LEU A 62 0.22 -22.27 9.61
N ILE A 63 -0.40 -22.67 8.50
CA ILE A 63 0.31 -22.87 7.23
C ILE A 63 0.97 -21.57 6.79
N ALA A 64 0.23 -20.46 6.80
CA ALA A 64 0.76 -19.15 6.45
C ALA A 64 1.94 -18.76 7.36
N ALA A 65 1.81 -18.95 8.68
CA ALA A 65 2.88 -18.66 9.64
C ALA A 65 4.13 -19.52 9.40
N VAL A 66 3.97 -20.82 9.11
CA VAL A 66 5.07 -21.72 8.79
C VAL A 66 5.74 -21.33 7.47
N VAL A 67 4.97 -21.00 6.44
CA VAL A 67 5.52 -20.54 5.15
C VAL A 67 6.29 -19.23 5.33
N MET A 68 5.72 -18.25 6.02
CA MET A 68 6.39 -16.97 6.29
C MET A 68 7.67 -17.17 7.10
N LEU A 69 7.65 -18.03 8.12
CA LEU A 69 8.84 -18.38 8.89
C LEU A 69 9.88 -19.08 8.02
N ALA A 70 9.48 -20.04 7.19
CA ALA A 70 10.36 -20.76 6.28
C ALA A 70 11.03 -19.79 5.29
N VAL A 71 10.26 -18.89 4.67
CA VAL A 71 10.77 -17.83 3.79
C VAL A 71 11.75 -16.94 4.54
N ALA A 72 11.41 -16.46 5.74
CA ALA A 72 12.30 -15.62 6.53
C ALA A 72 13.62 -16.33 6.91
N LEU A 73 13.57 -17.63 7.23
CA LEU A 73 14.76 -18.43 7.52
C LEU A 73 15.59 -18.70 6.28
N ILE A 74 14.97 -18.95 5.12
CA ILE A 74 15.65 -19.13 3.84
C ILE A 74 16.34 -17.83 3.45
N ASP A 75 15.61 -16.72 3.47
CA ASP A 75 16.13 -15.38 3.16
C ASP A 75 17.30 -15.02 4.10
N GLY A 76 17.14 -15.24 5.40
CA GLY A 76 18.20 -15.04 6.38
C GLY A 76 19.44 -15.92 6.15
N ARG A 77 19.29 -17.14 5.63
CA ARG A 77 20.43 -18.01 5.28
C ARG A 77 21.10 -17.58 3.98
N VAL A 78 20.32 -17.20 2.98
CA VAL A 78 20.81 -16.74 1.67
C VAL A 78 21.57 -15.43 1.83
N SER A 79 21.03 -14.48 2.59
CA SER A 79 21.61 -13.16 2.82
C SER A 79 22.94 -13.21 3.62
N ARG A 80 23.09 -14.17 4.56
CA ARG A 80 24.32 -14.33 5.35
C ARG A 80 25.49 -14.93 4.57
N ARG A 81 25.23 -15.64 3.47
CA ARG A 81 26.29 -16.14 2.60
C ARG A 81 26.61 -15.04 1.59
N THR A 82 27.83 -14.51 1.63
CA THR A 82 28.37 -13.65 0.57
C THR A 82 28.53 -14.48 -0.70
N ASN A 83 27.43 -14.65 -1.44
CA ASN A 83 27.36 -15.39 -2.68
C ASN A 83 27.64 -14.42 -3.83
N PRO A 84 28.44 -14.78 -4.85
CA PRO A 84 28.61 -13.98 -6.06
C PRO A 84 27.27 -13.58 -6.72
N LEU A 85 26.22 -14.41 -6.58
CA LEU A 85 24.86 -14.10 -7.02
C LEU A 85 24.27 -12.86 -6.31
N MET A 86 24.54 -12.69 -5.02
CA MET A 86 24.08 -11.51 -4.27
C MET A 86 24.79 -10.25 -4.75
N HIS A 87 26.09 -10.36 -5.06
CA HIS A 87 26.83 -9.23 -5.63
C HIS A 87 26.29 -8.84 -7.00
N LEU A 88 26.03 -9.82 -7.87
CA LEU A 88 25.40 -9.58 -9.18
C LEU A 88 24.00 -8.97 -9.02
N ALA A 89 23.17 -9.47 -8.10
CA ALA A 89 21.86 -8.90 -7.79
C ALA A 89 21.97 -7.43 -7.34
N THR A 90 22.89 -7.11 -6.43
CA THR A 90 23.09 -5.71 -6.00
C THR A 90 23.61 -4.79 -7.11
N LEU A 91 24.39 -5.31 -8.06
CA LEU A 91 24.84 -4.55 -9.22
C LEU A 91 23.70 -4.32 -10.22
N LEU A 92 22.83 -5.32 -10.41
CA LEU A 92 21.62 -5.16 -11.20
C LEU A 92 20.66 -4.16 -10.53
N ASP A 93 20.40 -4.29 -9.24
CA ASP A 93 19.51 -3.38 -8.49
C ASP A 93 19.94 -1.93 -8.65
N ARG A 94 21.21 -1.62 -8.43
CA ARG A 94 21.74 -0.26 -8.62
C ARG A 94 21.54 0.28 -10.03
N ARG A 95 21.61 -0.60 -11.04
CA ARG A 95 21.42 -0.20 -12.43
C ARG A 95 19.95 -0.04 -12.79
N VAL A 96 19.07 -0.80 -12.14
CA VAL A 96 17.63 -0.76 -12.34
C VAL A 96 16.98 0.39 -11.55
N ASP A 97 17.53 0.77 -10.40
CA ASP A 97 17.08 1.89 -9.57
C ASP A 97 16.97 3.20 -10.36
N ASP A 98 17.94 3.48 -11.22
CA ASP A 98 17.94 4.66 -12.09
C ASP A 98 16.78 4.65 -13.11
N PHE A 99 16.29 3.46 -13.50
CA PHE A 99 15.16 3.27 -14.41
C PHE A 99 13.81 3.19 -13.69
N ILE A 100 13.76 2.69 -12.45
CA ILE A 100 12.52 2.55 -11.67
C ILE A 100 11.87 3.92 -11.46
N SER A 101 12.62 4.95 -11.06
CA SER A 101 12.02 6.26 -10.79
C SER A 101 11.35 6.87 -12.04
N PRO A 102 12.00 6.96 -13.22
CA PRO A 102 11.33 7.37 -14.45
C PRO A 102 10.14 6.47 -14.81
N LEU A 103 10.29 5.14 -14.71
CA LEU A 103 9.24 4.18 -15.05
C LEU A 103 7.97 4.41 -14.23
N LEU A 104 8.10 4.56 -12.90
CA LEU A 104 6.96 4.84 -12.02
C LEU A 104 6.28 6.16 -12.39
N ARG A 105 7.06 7.20 -12.69
CA ARG A 105 6.50 8.52 -13.06
C ARG A 105 5.76 8.48 -14.39
N PHE A 106 6.29 7.74 -15.37
CA PHE A 106 5.56 7.47 -16.61
C PHE A 106 4.30 6.62 -16.37
N GLY A 107 4.37 5.61 -15.51
CA GLY A 107 3.20 4.82 -15.12
C GLY A 107 2.08 5.67 -14.52
N VAL A 108 2.44 6.57 -13.58
CA VAL A 108 1.49 7.52 -12.97
C VAL A 108 0.94 8.51 -14.00
N ALA A 109 1.78 9.02 -14.91
CA ALA A 109 1.32 9.88 -16.00
C ALA A 109 0.30 9.16 -16.90
N ILE A 110 0.64 7.95 -17.37
CA ILE A 110 -0.25 7.13 -18.20
C ILE A 110 -1.56 6.86 -17.46
N TYR A 111 -1.49 6.56 -16.16
CA TYR A 111 -2.66 6.33 -15.33
C TYR A 111 -3.63 7.52 -15.35
N PHE A 112 -3.14 8.73 -15.07
CA PHE A 112 -3.98 9.92 -15.05
C PHE A 112 -4.48 10.33 -16.43
N VAL A 113 -3.67 10.16 -17.50
CA VAL A 113 -4.14 10.37 -18.88
C VAL A 113 -5.28 9.41 -19.20
N ALA A 114 -5.08 8.12 -18.95
CA ALA A 114 -6.07 7.10 -19.24
C ALA A 114 -7.35 7.34 -18.42
N GLY A 115 -7.22 7.71 -17.14
CA GLY A 115 -8.34 8.04 -16.27
C GLY A 115 -9.18 9.19 -16.82
N VAL A 116 -8.55 10.33 -17.15
CA VAL A 116 -9.25 11.51 -17.67
C VAL A 116 -9.84 11.24 -19.06
N TRP A 117 -9.12 10.53 -19.92
CA TRP A 117 -9.55 10.25 -21.29
C TRP A 117 -10.70 9.22 -21.34
N TYR A 118 -10.56 8.09 -20.65
CA TYR A 118 -11.54 7.00 -20.69
C TYR A 118 -12.80 7.33 -19.89
N PHE A 119 -12.67 8.02 -18.75
CA PHE A 119 -13.79 8.38 -17.89
C PHE A 119 -14.26 9.83 -18.09
N HIS A 120 -14.12 10.37 -19.29
CA HIS A 120 -14.52 11.75 -19.61
C HIS A 120 -15.99 12.04 -19.25
N ASP A 121 -16.90 11.11 -19.56
CA ASP A 121 -18.35 11.30 -19.34
C ASP A 121 -18.77 11.13 -17.87
N SER A 122 -17.96 10.42 -17.08
CA SER A 122 -18.21 10.19 -15.65
C SER A 122 -16.89 10.23 -14.89
N PRO A 123 -16.41 11.44 -14.54
CA PRO A 123 -15.12 11.63 -13.91
C PRO A 123 -14.97 10.80 -12.63
N ILE A 124 -13.75 10.31 -12.42
CA ILE A 124 -13.40 9.44 -11.30
C ILE A 124 -12.38 10.11 -10.39
N ILE A 125 -12.41 9.78 -9.10
CA ILE A 125 -11.44 10.21 -8.09
C ILE A 125 -10.51 9.04 -7.84
N LEU A 126 -9.30 9.09 -8.39
CA LEU A 126 -8.31 8.03 -8.26
C LEU A 126 -8.72 6.67 -8.82
N THR A 127 -9.93 6.14 -8.69
CA THR A 127 -10.35 4.80 -9.18
C THR A 127 -11.76 4.80 -9.76
N PRO A 128 -12.11 3.84 -10.65
CA PRO A 128 -13.38 3.83 -11.39
C PRO A 128 -14.66 3.87 -10.55
N GLU A 129 -14.62 3.30 -9.35
CA GLU A 129 -15.70 3.20 -8.38
C GLU A 129 -15.95 4.51 -7.62
N LEU A 130 -14.94 5.38 -7.54
CA LEU A 130 -15.01 6.67 -6.86
C LEU A 130 -15.47 7.76 -7.85
N LYS A 131 -16.75 7.78 -8.20
CA LYS A 131 -17.34 8.79 -9.10
C LYS A 131 -17.36 10.20 -8.52
N THR A 132 -17.28 11.21 -9.38
CA THR A 132 -17.43 12.61 -9.00
C THR A 132 -18.06 13.43 -10.11
N THR A 133 -18.83 14.45 -9.73
CA THR A 133 -19.33 15.49 -10.64
C THR A 133 -18.50 16.77 -10.58
N ALA A 134 -17.48 16.81 -9.72
CA ALA A 134 -16.67 17.99 -9.50
C ALA A 134 -15.65 18.20 -10.64
N ILE A 135 -15.81 19.30 -11.37
CA ILE A 135 -14.99 19.66 -12.55
C ILE A 135 -13.50 19.84 -12.21
N TRP A 136 -13.19 20.25 -10.98
CA TRP A 136 -11.80 20.46 -10.56
C TRP A 136 -11.00 19.16 -10.47
N VAL A 137 -11.66 18.00 -10.29
CA VAL A 137 -10.97 16.70 -10.15
C VAL A 137 -10.21 16.32 -11.41
N PRO A 138 -10.82 16.24 -12.61
CA PRO A 138 -10.07 15.95 -13.83
C PRO A 138 -9.03 17.04 -14.16
N MET A 139 -9.28 18.31 -13.82
CA MET A 139 -8.28 19.37 -13.98
C MET A 139 -7.05 19.14 -13.11
N LEU A 140 -7.24 18.75 -11.85
CA LEU A 140 -6.15 18.40 -10.95
C LEU A 140 -5.41 17.15 -11.44
N GLN A 141 -6.12 16.14 -11.95
CA GLN A 141 -5.51 14.94 -12.53
C GLN A 141 -4.62 15.25 -13.74
N LEU A 142 -5.05 16.17 -14.61
CA LEU A 142 -4.21 16.69 -15.70
C LEU A 142 -2.99 17.46 -15.18
N ALA A 143 -3.14 18.25 -14.11
CA ALA A 143 -2.02 18.93 -13.48
C ALA A 143 -1.01 17.94 -12.86
N ILE A 144 -1.49 16.86 -12.23
CA ILE A 144 -0.67 15.77 -11.68
C ILE A 144 0.11 15.10 -12.81
N LEU A 145 -0.56 14.76 -13.91
CA LEU A 145 0.06 14.22 -15.12
C LEU A 145 1.25 15.08 -15.60
N VAL A 146 1.06 16.39 -15.73
CA VAL A 146 2.13 17.26 -16.24
C VAL A 146 3.26 17.39 -15.21
N THR A 147 2.92 17.56 -13.94
CA THR A 147 3.90 17.79 -12.88
C THR A 147 4.69 16.54 -12.50
N VAL A 148 4.14 15.33 -12.68
CA VAL A 148 4.85 14.08 -12.38
C VAL A 148 5.98 13.82 -13.37
N LEU A 149 5.93 14.37 -14.60
CA LEU A 149 6.94 14.18 -15.65
C LEU A 149 8.25 14.95 -15.43
N PHE A 150 8.27 16.01 -14.62
CA PHE A 150 9.50 16.73 -14.28
C PHE A 150 9.95 16.50 -12.82
N ARG A 151 11.24 16.18 -12.62
CA ARG A 151 11.76 15.82 -11.28
C ARG A 151 11.55 16.95 -10.27
N ARG A 152 11.67 18.20 -10.74
CA ARG A 152 11.53 19.40 -9.92
C ARG A 152 10.09 19.62 -9.42
N THR A 153 9.09 19.12 -10.13
CA THR A 153 7.66 19.35 -9.82
C THR A 153 6.98 18.12 -9.25
N VAL A 154 7.70 17.01 -9.02
CA VAL A 154 7.10 15.74 -8.56
C VAL A 154 6.40 15.89 -7.22
N VAL A 155 6.88 16.78 -6.35
CA VAL A 155 6.24 17.10 -5.06
C VAL A 155 4.84 17.69 -5.26
N MET A 156 4.61 18.45 -6.34
CA MET A 156 3.27 18.96 -6.66
C MET A 156 2.32 17.84 -7.10
N ALA A 157 2.82 16.86 -7.86
CA ALA A 157 2.05 15.67 -8.22
C ALA A 157 1.64 14.87 -6.98
N ALA A 158 2.58 14.63 -6.06
CA ALA A 158 2.33 13.96 -4.79
C ALA A 158 1.23 14.67 -3.97
N LEU A 159 1.36 15.98 -3.80
CA LEU A 159 0.34 16.79 -3.11
C LEU A 159 -1.03 16.69 -3.80
N GLY A 160 -1.06 16.71 -5.13
CA GLY A 160 -2.30 16.51 -5.88
C GLY A 160 -2.95 15.16 -5.61
N ILE A 161 -2.18 14.07 -5.56
CA ILE A 161 -2.67 12.73 -5.24
C ILE A 161 -3.23 12.70 -3.81
N VAL A 162 -2.52 13.30 -2.84
CA VAL A 162 -2.98 13.40 -1.45
C VAL A 162 -4.28 14.20 -1.34
N VAL A 163 -4.42 15.30 -2.09
CA VAL A 163 -5.66 16.09 -2.13
C VAL A 163 -6.82 15.26 -2.69
N LEU A 164 -6.60 14.51 -3.78
CA LEU A 164 -7.62 13.62 -4.33
C LEU A 164 -8.00 12.52 -3.34
N TYR A 165 -7.02 11.94 -2.63
CA TYR A 165 -7.27 10.92 -1.62
C TYR A 165 -8.08 11.47 -0.45
N ALA A 166 -7.71 12.65 0.07
CA ALA A 166 -8.45 13.32 1.14
C ALA A 166 -9.88 13.69 0.71
N TYR A 167 -10.06 14.14 -0.53
CA TYR A 167 -11.37 14.40 -1.10
C TYR A 167 -12.21 13.12 -1.22
N ALA A 168 -11.62 12.01 -1.63
CA ALA A 168 -12.28 10.72 -1.65
C ALA A 168 -12.67 10.26 -0.24
N VAL A 169 -11.80 10.42 0.76
CA VAL A 169 -12.12 10.12 2.17
C VAL A 169 -13.32 10.94 2.64
N ASN A 170 -13.40 12.21 2.27
CA ASN A 170 -14.54 13.06 2.61
C ASN A 170 -15.86 12.58 1.99
N ASN A 171 -15.84 12.09 0.74
CA ASN A 171 -17.06 11.72 0.01
C ASN A 171 -17.50 10.27 0.23
N TYR A 172 -16.55 9.35 0.42
CA TYR A 172 -16.77 7.91 0.48
C TYR A 172 -16.52 7.31 1.87
N GLY A 173 -15.94 8.09 2.78
CA GLY A 173 -15.60 7.67 4.13
C GLY A 173 -14.23 7.01 4.23
N TRP A 174 -13.62 7.14 5.41
CA TRP A 174 -12.27 6.62 5.68
C TRP A 174 -12.17 5.10 5.52
N PHE A 175 -13.21 4.35 5.92
CA PHE A 175 -13.22 2.88 5.85
C PHE A 175 -13.14 2.37 4.41
N HIS A 176 -13.89 2.98 3.49
CA HIS A 176 -13.82 2.64 2.06
C HIS A 176 -12.44 2.97 1.47
N MET A 177 -11.83 4.07 1.94
CA MET A 177 -10.52 4.48 1.46
C MET A 177 -9.34 3.62 1.97
N LEU A 178 -9.56 2.75 2.95
CA LEU A 178 -8.55 1.79 3.44
C LEU A 178 -8.15 0.75 2.39
N ASP A 179 -8.96 0.56 1.35
CA ASP A 179 -8.63 -0.34 0.24
C ASP A 179 -7.69 0.30 -0.79
N TYR A 180 -7.48 1.62 -0.70
CA TYR A 180 -6.70 2.40 -1.67
C TYR A 180 -5.40 3.07 -1.14
N PRO A 181 -4.69 2.54 -0.11
CA PRO A 181 -3.49 3.19 0.43
C PRO A 181 -2.33 3.20 -0.57
N VAL A 182 -2.42 2.43 -1.65
CA VAL A 182 -1.44 2.44 -2.76
C VAL A 182 -1.23 3.84 -3.33
N PHE A 183 -2.27 4.69 -3.40
CA PHE A 183 -2.12 6.06 -3.90
C PHE A 183 -1.31 6.93 -2.94
N ILE A 184 -1.47 6.74 -1.63
CA ILE A 184 -0.62 7.40 -0.62
C ILE A 184 0.80 6.85 -0.65
N GLY A 185 0.98 5.55 -0.93
CA GLY A 185 2.31 4.96 -1.10
C GLY A 185 3.05 5.42 -2.35
N ILE A 186 2.33 5.83 -3.39
CA ILE A 186 2.89 6.37 -4.64
C ILE A 186 3.19 7.88 -4.52
N ALA A 187 2.40 8.62 -3.74
CA ALA A 187 2.56 10.06 -3.52
C ALA A 187 3.80 10.38 -2.67
#